data_AF-A0A2V6R067-F1
#
_entry.id   AF-A0A2V6R067-F1
#
_cell.length_a   1.000
_cell.length_b   1.000
_cell.length_c   1.000
_cell.angle_alpha   90.00
_cell.angle_beta   90.00
_cell.angle_gamma   90.00
#
_symmetry.space_group_name_H-M   'P 1'
#
loop_
_entity.id
_entity.type
_entity.pdbx_description
1 polymer ?
#
loop_
_entity_poly.entity_id
_entity_poly.type
_entity_poly.pdbx_seq_one_letter_code
_entity_poly.pdbx_strand_id
1 'polypeptide(L)'
;MTRWALVGVGALLVLGIATVALARLSGRSGSRAAILVSVVTHWLGAWVLWSFAGGLLLRYGILGAYPGAFFGLLALAGAVWQYRAAVAGGRERGLVVFVGGQLLWLVVVLLQNGAFGGVW
;
A
#
# COMPACT_ATOMS: atom_id res chain seq x y z
N MET A 1 14.61 11.05 19.47
CA MET A 1 14.05 10.69 18.14
C MET A 1 13.84 9.18 17.99
N THR A 2 14.79 8.34 18.39
CA THR A 2 14.77 6.87 18.24
C THR A 2 13.61 6.16 18.96
N ARG A 3 13.24 6.62 20.16
CA ARG A 3 12.15 6.01 20.97
C ARG A 3 10.78 6.06 20.27
N TRP A 4 10.46 7.17 19.61
CA TRP A 4 9.18 7.36 18.93
C TRP A 4 9.12 6.60 17.59
N ALA A 5 10.25 6.48 16.90
CA ALA A 5 10.36 5.64 15.71
C ALA A 5 10.17 4.16 16.04
N LEU A 6 10.78 3.68 17.14
CA LEU A 6 10.61 2.30 17.61
C LEU A 6 9.18 2.00 18.06
N VAL A 7 8.53 2.95 18.74
CA VAL A 7 7.11 2.83 19.10
C VAL A 7 6.22 2.79 17.85
N GLY A 8 6.52 3.62 16.84
CA GLY A 8 5.80 3.60 15.56
C GLY A 8 5.96 2.25 14.84
N VAL A 9 7.19 1.74 14.72
CA VAL A 9 7.47 0.43 14.11
C VAL A 9 6.79 -0.69 14.90
N GLY A 10 6.85 -0.66 16.23
CA GLY A 10 6.19 -1.63 17.10
C GLY A 10 4.67 -1.62 16.93
N ALA A 11 4.04 -0.45 16.88
CA ALA A 11 2.61 -0.31 16.67
C ALA A 11 2.18 -0.84 15.30
N LEU A 12 2.96 -0.57 14.25
CA LEU A 12 2.70 -1.07 12.89
C LEU A 12 2.82 -2.60 12.80
N LEU A 13 3.82 -3.19 13.48
CA LEU A 13 3.97 -4.64 13.55
C LEU A 13 2.79 -5.29 14.29
N VAL A 14 2.37 -4.73 15.42
CA VAL A 14 1.22 -5.22 16.19
C VAL A 14 -0.06 -5.12 15.38
N LEU A 15 -0.29 -3.99 14.68
CA LEU A 15 -1.42 -3.80 13.78
C LEU A 15 -1.41 -4.81 12.62
N GLY A 16 -0.24 -5.05 12.00
CA GLY A 16 -0.08 -6.05 10.95
C GLY A 16 -0.43 -7.46 11.43
N ILE A 17 0.10 -7.86 12.58
CA ILE A 17 -0.17 -9.16 13.21
C ILE A 17 -1.67 -9.29 13.54
N ALA A 18 -2.26 -8.27 14.17
CA ALA A 18 -3.68 -8.26 14.51
C ALA A 18 -4.58 -8.40 13.28
N THR A 19 -4.22 -7.73 12.18
CA THR A 19 -4.96 -7.79 10.92
C THR A 19 -4.88 -9.18 10.28
N VAL A 20 -3.70 -9.81 10.28
CA VAL A 20 -3.51 -11.19 9.80
C VAL A 20 -4.28 -12.19 10.66
N ALA A 21 -4.29 -12.00 11.98
CA ALA A 21 -5.04 -12.85 12.91
C ALA A 21 -6.56 -12.73 12.66
N LEU A 22 -7.08 -11.51 12.50
CA LEU A 22 -8.49 -11.27 12.15
C LEU A 22 -8.87 -11.91 10.81
N ALA A 23 -7.99 -11.80 9.80
CA ALA A 23 -8.22 -12.39 8.49
C ALA A 23 -8.28 -13.92 8.53
N ARG A 24 -7.49 -14.58 9.40
CA ARG A 24 -7.51 -16.04 9.58
C ARG A 24 -8.76 -16.52 10.32
N LEU A 25 -9.26 -15.76 11.28
CA LEU A 25 -10.47 -16.10 12.04
C LEU A 25 -11.76 -15.97 11.19
N SER A 26 -11.74 -15.16 10.13
CA SER A 26 -12.91 -14.87 9.28
C SER A 26 -13.10 -15.85 8.11
N GLY A 27 -12.45 -17.02 8.15
CA GLY A 27 -12.27 -17.97 7.05
C GLY A 27 -13.54 -18.67 6.53
N ARG A 28 -14.39 -17.95 5.78
CA ARG A 28 -15.09 -18.52 4.63
C ARG A 28 -14.46 -17.96 3.36
N SER A 29 -13.54 -18.73 2.79
CA SER A 29 -12.88 -18.43 1.51
C SER A 29 -13.94 -18.27 0.41
N GLY A 30 -14.04 -17.07 -0.14
CA GLY A 30 -14.89 -16.78 -1.31
C GLY A 30 -16.09 -15.85 -1.05
N SER A 31 -16.39 -15.48 0.19
CA SER A 31 -17.45 -14.48 0.42
C SER A 31 -17.00 -13.07 0.00
N ARG A 32 -17.94 -12.24 -0.49
CA ARG A 32 -17.66 -10.85 -0.89
C ARG A 32 -17.07 -10.02 0.26
N ALA A 33 -17.47 -10.32 1.50
CA ALA A 33 -16.91 -9.70 2.70
C ALA A 33 -15.43 -10.04 2.90
N ALA A 34 -15.04 -11.31 2.70
CA ALA A 34 -13.64 -11.72 2.79
C ALA A 34 -12.79 -11.06 1.70
N ILE A 35 -13.33 -10.89 0.49
CA ILE A 35 -12.67 -10.14 -0.59
C ILE A 35 -12.47 -8.69 -0.16
N LEU A 36 -13.52 -8.02 0.34
CA LEU A 36 -13.44 -6.63 0.78
C LEU A 36 -12.39 -6.42 1.87
N VAL A 37 -12.41 -7.25 2.92
CA VAL A 37 -11.43 -7.20 4.01
C VAL A 37 -10.01 -7.37 3.45
N SER A 38 -9.80 -8.35 2.57
CA SER A 38 -8.50 -8.57 1.94
C SER A 38 -8.03 -7.35 1.13
N VAL A 39 -8.90 -6.73 0.35
CA VAL A 39 -8.57 -5.51 -0.42
C VAL A 39 -8.19 -4.37 0.52
N VAL A 40 -8.99 -4.11 1.55
CA VAL A 40 -8.72 -3.06 2.53
C VAL A 40 -7.37 -3.30 3.21
N THR A 41 -7.09 -4.54 3.64
CA THR A 41 -5.80 -4.89 4.25
C THR A 41 -4.63 -4.69 3.29
N HIS A 42 -4.75 -5.06 2.01
CA HIS A 42 -3.68 -4.85 1.02
C HIS A 42 -3.33 -3.38 0.86
N TRP A 43 -4.34 -2.52 0.66
CA TRP A 43 -4.11 -1.09 0.41
C TRP A 43 -3.68 -0.32 1.66
N LEU A 44 -4.21 -0.68 2.84
CA LEU A 44 -3.77 -0.11 4.10
C LEU A 44 -2.31 -0.49 4.40
N GLY A 45 -1.96 -1.77 4.20
CA GLY A 45 -0.60 -2.25 4.35
C GLY A 45 0.37 -1.56 3.39
N ALA A 46 -0.04 -1.40 2.13
CA ALA A 46 0.73 -0.67 1.14
C ALA A 46 0.91 0.81 1.52
N TRP A 47 -0.14 1.49 2.00
CA TRP A 47 -0.06 2.90 2.41
C TRP A 47 0.91 3.10 3.57
N VAL A 48 0.87 2.21 4.57
CA VAL A 48 1.83 2.21 5.68
C VAL A 48 3.25 2.01 5.17
N LEU A 49 3.48 0.97 4.35
CA LEU A 49 4.79 0.63 3.83
C LEU A 49 5.38 1.75 2.97
N TRP A 50 4.60 2.30 2.05
CA TRP A 50 5.03 3.40 1.20
C TRP A 50 5.29 4.69 1.99
N SER A 51 4.42 5.02 2.95
CA SER A 51 4.63 6.20 3.82
C SER A 51 5.90 6.07 4.65
N PHE A 52 6.16 4.87 5.19
CA PHE A 52 7.38 4.59 5.94
C PHE A 52 8.61 4.64 5.03
N ALA A 53 8.62 3.91 3.92
CA ALA A 53 9.74 3.83 3.00
C ALA A 53 10.05 5.20 2.37
N GLY A 54 9.04 5.92 1.88
CA GLY A 54 9.18 7.26 1.33
C GLY A 54 9.72 8.26 2.36
N GLY A 55 9.20 8.24 3.59
CA GLY A 55 9.71 9.07 4.68
C GLY A 55 11.16 8.73 5.07
N LEU A 56 11.53 7.45 5.06
CA LEU A 56 12.89 6.99 5.32
C LEU A 56 13.85 7.48 4.22
N LEU A 57 13.49 7.28 2.95
CA LEU A 57 14.29 7.69 1.80
C LEU A 57 14.46 9.22 1.73
N LEU A 58 13.41 9.98 2.04
CA LEU A 58 13.51 11.45 2.21
C LEU A 58 14.50 11.82 3.30
N ARG A 59 14.43 11.15 4.46
CA ARG A 59 15.30 11.47 5.59
C ARG A 59 16.78 11.21 5.32
N TYR A 60 17.08 10.22 4.48
CA TYR A 60 18.45 9.92 4.06
C TYR A 60 18.88 10.66 2.78
N GLY A 61 18.06 11.58 2.26
CA GLY A 61 18.39 12.39 1.08
C GLY A 61 18.42 11.59 -0.23
N ILE A 62 17.85 10.38 -0.26
CA ILE A 62 17.75 9.55 -1.46
C ILE A 62 16.62 10.06 -2.37
N LEU A 63 15.53 10.56 -1.77
CA LEU A 63 14.46 11.27 -2.47
C LEU A 63 14.54 12.77 -2.12
N GLY A 64 14.24 13.62 -3.09
CA GLY A 64 14.04 15.06 -2.89
C GLY A 64 12.60 15.41 -2.49
N ALA A 65 11.61 14.61 -2.90
CA ALA A 65 10.20 14.79 -2.55
C ALA A 65 9.45 13.45 -2.46
N TYR A 66 8.53 13.34 -1.50
CA TYR A 66 7.62 12.20 -1.39
C TYR A 66 6.20 12.65 -1.02
N PRO A 67 5.25 12.68 -1.97
CA PRO A 67 3.93 13.24 -1.74
C PRO A 67 2.95 12.14 -1.32
N GLY A 68 3.14 11.62 -0.10
CA GLY A 68 2.40 10.47 0.44
C GLY A 68 0.88 10.61 0.47
N ALA A 69 0.33 11.83 0.47
CA ALA A 69 -1.11 12.07 0.38
C ALA A 69 -1.73 11.55 -0.93
N PHE A 70 -1.02 11.64 -2.05
CA PHE A 70 -1.52 11.17 -3.34
C PHE A 70 -1.57 9.64 -3.42
N PHE A 71 -0.68 8.94 -2.69
CA PHE A 71 -0.79 7.49 -2.56
C PHE A 71 -2.13 7.11 -1.91
N GLY A 72 -2.59 7.87 -0.91
CA GLY A 72 -3.88 7.62 -0.27
C GLY A 72 -5.04 7.66 -1.26
N LEU A 73 -5.06 8.65 -2.16
CA LEU A 73 -6.06 8.74 -3.23
C LEU A 73 -5.99 7.57 -4.21
N LEU A 74 -4.76 7.21 -4.62
CA LEU A 74 -4.52 6.06 -5.49
C LEU A 74 -4.94 4.76 -4.80
N ALA A 75 -4.72 4.64 -3.50
CA ALA A 75 -5.09 3.47 -2.72
C ALA A 75 -6.61 3.30 -2.62
N LEU A 76 -7.36 4.39 -2.47
CA LEU A 76 -8.83 4.35 -2.49
C LEU A 76 -9.36 3.93 -3.86
N ALA A 77 -8.87 4.55 -4.94
CA ALA A 77 -9.28 4.21 -6.30
C ALA A 77 -8.90 2.77 -6.67
N GLY A 78 -7.67 2.38 -6.35
CA GLY A 78 -7.13 1.04 -6.56
C GLY A 78 -7.87 -0.02 -5.76
N ALA A 79 -8.31 0.28 -4.53
CA ALA A 79 -9.12 -0.63 -3.73
C ALA A 79 -10.47 -0.92 -4.39
N VAL A 80 -11.15 0.11 -4.89
CA VAL A 80 -12.42 -0.06 -5.60
C VAL A 80 -12.22 -0.91 -6.86
N TRP A 81 -11.21 -0.62 -7.67
CA TRP A 81 -10.92 -1.39 -8.88
C TRP A 81 -10.50 -2.84 -8.57
N GLN A 82 -9.65 -3.05 -7.57
CA GLN A 82 -9.23 -4.38 -7.15
C GLN A 82 -10.44 -5.20 -6.67
N TYR A 83 -11.32 -4.61 -5.86
CA TYR A 83 -12.53 -5.28 -5.39
C TYR A 83 -13.42 -5.68 -6.56
N ARG A 84 -13.68 -4.77 -7.51
CA ARG A 84 -14.48 -5.06 -8.70
C ARG A 84 -13.86 -6.17 -9.54
N ALA A 85 -12.56 -6.12 -9.79
CA ALA A 85 -11.83 -7.13 -10.55
C ALA A 85 -11.85 -8.50 -9.85
N ALA A 86 -11.70 -8.51 -8.52
CA ALA A 86 -11.74 -9.73 -7.71
C ALA A 86 -13.13 -10.38 -7.70
N VAL A 87 -14.19 -9.58 -7.63
CA VAL A 87 -15.57 -10.07 -7.69
C VAL A 87 -15.95 -10.54 -9.10
N ALA A 88 -15.50 -9.84 -10.14
CA ALA A 88 -15.88 -10.12 -11.53
C ALA A 88 -15.10 -11.27 -12.18
N GLY A 89 -13.86 -11.53 -11.75
CA GLY A 89 -13.04 -12.58 -12.36
C GLY A 89 -11.99 -13.19 -11.45
N GLY A 90 -12.29 -13.23 -10.15
CA GLY A 90 -11.51 -13.96 -9.17
C GLY A 90 -10.28 -13.22 -8.65
N ARG A 91 -9.67 -13.82 -7.63
CA ARG A 91 -8.58 -13.24 -6.85
C ARG A 91 -7.40 -12.76 -7.69
N GLU A 92 -7.00 -13.51 -8.70
CA GLU A 92 -5.86 -13.19 -9.55
C GLU A 92 -6.03 -11.86 -10.29
N ARG A 93 -7.21 -11.61 -10.89
CA ARG A 93 -7.50 -10.32 -11.54
C ARG A 93 -7.44 -9.16 -10.56
N GLY A 94 -7.92 -9.37 -9.34
CA GLY A 94 -7.78 -8.38 -8.27
C GLY A 94 -6.31 -8.09 -7.94
N LEU A 95 -5.48 -9.12 -7.82
CA LEU A 95 -4.05 -8.95 -7.53
C LEU A 95 -3.30 -8.21 -8.64
N VAL A 96 -3.66 -8.42 -9.91
CA VAL A 96 -3.10 -7.65 -11.03
C VAL A 96 -3.33 -6.16 -10.85
N VAL A 97 -4.54 -5.74 -10.44
CA VAL A 97 -4.83 -4.33 -10.16
C VAL A 97 -4.00 -3.81 -8.99
N PHE A 98 -3.86 -4.59 -7.92
CA PHE A 98 -3.04 -4.19 -6.77
C PHE A 98 -1.58 -3.98 -7.16
N VAL A 99 -0.96 -4.96 -7.82
CA VAL A 99 0.44 -4.91 -8.27
C VAL A 99 0.63 -3.78 -9.28
N GLY A 100 -0.28 -3.63 -10.25
CA GLY A 100 -0.25 -2.54 -11.22
C GLY A 100 -0.30 -1.18 -10.54
N GLY A 101 -1.10 -1.01 -9.49
CA GLY A 101 -1.13 0.20 -8.68
C GLY A 101 0.17 0.47 -7.93
N GLN A 102 0.84 -0.56 -7.39
CA GLN A 102 2.16 -0.42 -6.76
C GLN A 102 3.21 0.03 -7.77
N LEU A 103 3.22 -0.56 -8.96
CA LEU A 103 4.16 -0.21 -10.03
C LEU A 103 3.90 1.21 -10.55
N LEU A 104 2.63 1.58 -10.74
CA LEU A 104 2.24 2.93 -11.12
C LEU A 104 2.76 3.96 -10.11
N TRP A 105 2.56 3.70 -8.82
CA TRP A 105 3.05 4.61 -7.79
C TRP A 105 4.57 4.70 -7.75
N LEU A 106 5.27 3.57 -7.89
CA LEU A 106 6.73 3.56 -7.99
C LEU A 106 7.20 4.46 -9.15
N VAL A 107 6.57 4.35 -10.33
CA VAL A 107 6.88 5.21 -11.48
C VAL A 107 6.66 6.69 -11.14
N VAL A 108 5.56 7.04 -10.48
CA VAL A 108 5.29 8.42 -10.04
C VAL A 108 6.38 8.94 -9.11
N VAL A 109 6.77 8.16 -8.10
CA VAL A 109 7.85 8.54 -7.17
C VAL A 109 9.17 8.73 -7.91
N LEU A 110 9.51 7.84 -8.83
CA LEU A 110 10.74 7.93 -9.63
C LEU A 110 10.75 9.18 -10.54
N LEU A 111 9.63 9.47 -11.21
CA LEU A 111 9.49 10.65 -12.06
C LEU A 111 9.64 11.94 -11.27
N GLN A 112 8.99 12.03 -10.10
CA GLN A 112 9.07 13.21 -9.23
C GLN A 112 10.48 13.45 -8.66
N ASN A 113 11.31 12.41 -8.61
CA ASN A 113 12.67 12.47 -8.10
C ASN A 113 13.71 12.44 -9.24
N GLY A 114 13.31 12.71 -10.49
CA GLY A 114 14.23 12.90 -11.61
C GLY A 114 14.94 11.64 -12.10
N ALA A 115 14.48 10.45 -11.71
CA ALA A 115 15.14 9.18 -12.04
C ALA A 115 15.15 8.85 -13.54
N PHE A 116 14.35 9.55 -14.34
CA PHE A 116 14.27 9.39 -15.80
C PHE A 116 15.03 10.47 -16.60
N GLY A 117 15.90 11.25 -15.92
CA GLY A 117 16.71 12.29 -16.53
C GLY A 117 16.02 13.65 -16.49
N GLY A 118 16.76 14.68 -16.04
CA GLY A 118 16.34 16.06 -16.17
C GLY A 118 16.12 16.39 -17.64
N VAL A 119 14.90 16.78 -17.98
CA VAL A 119 14.62 17.43 -19.26
C VAL A 119 13.99 18.77 -18.94
N TRP A 120 14.82 19.80 -19.19
CA TRP A 120 14.68 21.24 -18.99
C TRP A 120 15.03 21.79 -17.60
#